data_AF-A0A7C8R4W1-F1
#
_entry.id   AF-A0A7C8R4W1-F1
#
_cell.length_a   1.000
_cell.length_b   1.000
_cell.length_c   1.000
_cell.angle_alpha   90.00
_cell.angle_beta   90.00
_cell.angle_gamma   90.00
#
_symmetry.space_group_name_H-M   'P 1'
#
loop_
_entity.id
_entity.type
_entity.pdbx_description
1 polymer ?
#
loop_
_entity_poly.entity_id
_entity_poly.type
_entity_poly.pdbx_seq_one_letter_code
_entity_poly.pdbx_strand_id
1 'polypeptide(L)'
;MLLHACQQFDSVYICVDALDELEVQYKEAFLASLRKLIPSIQLFITGRPHIPVVVDQYFPGALKITIEAKGSDIETFVASKIGEDSARDEYLMDEKLKAEILEKIGRASQNM
;
A
#
# COMPACT_ATOMS: atom_id res chain seq x y z
N MET A 1 7.22 20.37 -18.05
CA MET A 1 6.30 19.41 -18.72
C MET A 1 5.12 19.05 -17.82
N LEU A 2 5.33 18.41 -16.67
CA LEU A 2 4.24 18.00 -15.76
C LEU A 2 3.32 19.16 -15.32
N LEU A 3 3.89 20.30 -14.90
CA LEU A 3 3.10 21.47 -14.51
C LEU A 3 2.20 21.99 -15.64
N HIS A 4 2.72 22.05 -16.87
CA HIS A 4 1.94 22.45 -18.04
C HIS A 4 0.81 21.46 -18.33
N ALA A 5 1.07 20.16 -18.20
CA ALA A 5 0.03 19.14 -18.34
C ALA A 5 -1.06 19.31 -17.26
N CYS A 6 -0.67 19.58 -16.02
CA CYS A 6 -1.62 19.79 -14.92
C CYS A 6 -2.54 20.99 -15.16
N GLN A 7 -2.02 22.07 -15.76
CA GLN A 7 -2.79 23.28 -16.07
C GLN A 7 -3.88 23.09 -17.14
N GLN A 8 -3.90 21.95 -17.84
CA GLN A 8 -4.94 21.65 -18.84
C GLN A 8 -6.20 21.02 -18.23
N PHE A 9 -6.20 20.72 -16.93
CA PHE A 9 -7.30 20.05 -16.25
C PHE A 9 -7.80 20.88 -15.07
N ASP A 10 -9.11 20.85 -14.83
CA ASP A 10 -9.73 21.52 -13.68
C ASP A 10 -9.35 20.86 -12.34
N SER A 11 -8.96 19.58 -12.38
CA SER A 11 -8.53 18.82 -11.21
C SER A 11 -7.55 17.75 -11.62
N VAL A 12 -6.44 17.67 -10.88
CA VAL A 12 -5.35 16.72 -11.14
C VAL A 12 -5.08 15.93 -9.89
N TYR A 13 -5.02 14.61 -10.03
CA TYR A 13 -4.70 13.67 -8.96
C TYR A 13 -3.36 13.00 -9.28
N ILE A 14 -2.43 13.01 -8.33
CA ILE A 14 -1.14 12.33 -8.45
C ILE A 14 -1.08 11.28 -7.33
N CYS A 15 -0.88 10.03 -7.72
CA CYS A 15 -0.59 8.94 -6.81
C CYS A 15 0.89 8.56 -6.93
N VAL A 16 1.62 8.65 -5.83
CA VAL A 16 2.99 8.16 -5.71
C VAL A 16 2.92 6.85 -4.93
N ASP A 17 3.21 5.75 -5.62
CA ASP A 17 3.30 4.45 -4.98
C ASP A 17 4.70 4.20 -4.41
N ALA A 18 4.76 3.53 -3.26
CA ALA A 18 5.98 3.04 -2.61
C ALA A 18 7.10 4.09 -2.49
N LEU A 19 6.80 5.27 -1.90
CA LEU A 19 7.80 6.34 -1.75
C LEU A 19 9.07 5.88 -1.00
N ASP A 20 8.98 4.88 -0.13
CA ASP A 20 10.15 4.32 0.55
C ASP A 20 11.17 3.68 -0.39
N GLU A 21 10.76 3.16 -1.56
CA GLU A 21 11.64 2.56 -2.56
C GLU A 21 12.47 3.60 -3.35
N LEU A 22 12.08 4.88 -3.28
CA LEU A 22 12.85 5.95 -3.90
C LEU A 22 14.17 6.15 -3.13
N GLU A 23 15.28 6.15 -3.86
CA GLU A 23 16.60 6.39 -3.27
C GLU A 23 16.65 7.71 -2.49
N VAL A 24 17.31 7.68 -1.34
CA VAL A 24 17.37 8.80 -0.38
C VAL A 24 17.82 10.09 -1.05
N GLN A 25 18.81 10.02 -1.94
CA GLN A 25 19.38 11.17 -2.65
C GLN A 25 18.39 11.92 -3.55
N TYR A 26 17.32 11.27 -4.03
CA TYR A 26 16.31 11.88 -4.90
C TYR A 26 15.03 12.24 -4.15
N LYS A 27 14.78 11.61 -3.00
CA LYS A 27 13.54 11.71 -2.23
C LYS A 27 13.20 13.15 -1.83
N GLU A 28 14.17 13.88 -1.30
CA GLU A 28 13.96 15.27 -0.87
C GLU A 28 13.65 16.20 -2.04
N ALA A 29 14.44 16.13 -3.12
CA ALA A 29 14.23 16.94 -4.31
C ALA A 29 12.87 16.64 -4.98
N PHE A 30 12.45 15.37 -4.95
CA PHE A 30 11.16 14.94 -5.46
C PHE A 30 10.00 15.53 -4.65
N LEU A 31 10.02 15.39 -3.32
CA LEU A 31 8.98 15.95 -2.43
C LEU A 31 8.93 17.47 -2.49
N ALA A 32 10.09 18.14 -2.53
CA ALA A 32 10.19 19.58 -2.72
C ALA A 32 9.57 20.04 -4.05
N SER A 33 9.69 19.23 -5.10
CA SER A 33 9.09 19.52 -6.41
C SER A 33 7.58 19.34 -6.40
N LEU A 34 7.08 18.27 -5.78
CA LEU A 34 5.63 18.04 -5.62
C LEU A 34 4.98 19.14 -4.77
N ARG A 35 5.66 19.62 -3.73
CA ARG A 35 5.16 20.73 -2.89
C ARG A 35 4.85 21.99 -3.69
N LYS A 36 5.63 22.29 -4.74
CA LYS A 36 5.40 23.46 -5.62
C LYS A 36 4.13 23.33 -6.47
N LEU A 37 3.58 22.13 -6.59
CA LEU A 37 2.35 21.87 -7.36
C LEU A 37 1.09 22.07 -6.51
N ILE A 38 1.20 22.09 -5.18
CA ILE A 38 0.08 22.35 -4.27
C ILE A 38 -0.29 23.84 -4.30
N PRO A 39 -1.58 24.23 -4.35
CA PRO A 39 -2.78 23.39 -4.26
C PRO A 39 -3.36 22.94 -5.61
N SER A 40 -2.61 23.09 -6.70
CA SER A 40 -3.09 22.79 -8.07
C SER A 40 -3.31 21.29 -8.33
N ILE A 41 -2.81 20.43 -7.45
CA ILE A 41 -2.97 18.97 -7.52
C ILE A 41 -3.49 18.42 -6.19
N GLN A 42 -4.12 17.26 -6.26
CA GLN A 42 -4.43 16.38 -5.14
C GLN A 42 -3.39 15.26 -5.10
N LEU A 43 -2.72 15.09 -3.97
CA LEU A 43 -1.57 14.20 -3.85
C LEU A 43 -1.89 13.05 -2.89
N PHE A 44 -1.66 11.82 -3.36
CA PHE A 44 -1.74 10.59 -2.59
C PHE A 44 -0.37 9.93 -2.60
N ILE A 45 0.14 9.57 -1.43
CA ILE A 45 1.45 8.94 -1.28
C ILE A 45 1.26 7.66 -0.46
N THR A 46 1.78 6.55 -0.96
CA THR A 46 1.90 5.31 -0.19
C THR A 46 3.36 5.09 0.21
N GLY A 47 3.55 4.32 1.28
CA GLY A 47 4.87 3.88 1.71
C GLY A 47 4.84 3.18 3.06
N ARG A 48 5.99 2.66 3.47
CA ARG A 48 6.15 1.95 4.75
C ARG A 48 6.01 2.91 5.97
N PRO A 49 5.79 2.38 7.19
CA PRO A 49 5.44 3.19 8.37
C PRO A 49 6.39 4.32 8.78
N HIS A 50 7.64 4.32 8.28
CA HIS A 50 8.61 5.38 8.55
C HIS A 50 8.45 6.61 7.62
N ILE A 51 7.74 6.48 6.51
CA ILE A 51 7.57 7.52 5.48
C ILE A 51 6.81 8.76 5.96
N PRO A 52 5.76 8.67 6.80
CA PRO A 52 5.03 9.85 7.27
C PRO A 52 5.92 10.92 7.92
N VAL A 53 7.00 10.53 8.61
CA VAL A 53 7.96 11.46 9.23
C VAL A 53 8.68 12.31 8.19
N VAL A 54 9.04 11.71 7.06
CA VAL A 54 9.70 12.41 5.94
C VAL A 54 8.70 13.31 5.22
N VAL A 55 7.49 12.79 4.96
CA VAL A 55 6.43 13.52 4.25
C VAL A 55 5.98 14.77 5.03
N ASP A 56 5.89 14.70 6.35
CA ASP A 56 5.45 15.81 7.21
C ASP A 56 6.33 17.07 7.07
N GLN A 57 7.61 16.90 6.78
CA GLN A 57 8.54 18.02 6.60
C GLN A 57 8.14 18.87 5.37
N TYR A 58 7.53 18.23 4.37
CA TYR A 58 7.14 18.87 3.12
C TYR A 58 5.65 19.20 3.07
N PHE A 59 4.80 18.42 3.73
CA PHE A 59 3.34 18.55 3.70
C PHE A 59 2.77 18.53 5.12
N PRO A 60 3.04 19.57 5.94
CA PRO A 60 2.57 19.60 7.32
C PRO A 60 1.03 19.58 7.36
N GLY A 61 0.48 18.73 8.21
CA GLY A 61 -0.97 18.56 8.35
C GLY A 61 -1.64 17.71 7.27
N ALA A 62 -0.86 17.02 6.42
CA ALA A 62 -1.41 16.04 5.50
C ALA A 62 -2.18 14.93 6.23
N LEU A 63 -3.30 14.49 5.65
CA LEU A 63 -4.06 13.36 6.14
C LEU A 63 -3.21 12.08 6.04
N LYS A 64 -3.21 11.28 7.10
CA LYS A 64 -2.50 10.00 7.16
C LYS A 64 -3.49 8.90 7.46
N ILE A 65 -3.38 7.81 6.71
CA ILE A 65 -4.21 6.62 6.87
C ILE A 65 -3.25 5.45 6.99
N THR A 66 -3.25 4.80 8.15
CA THR A 66 -2.55 3.55 8.34
C THR A 66 -3.44 2.41 7.85
N ILE A 67 -2.92 1.61 6.92
CA ILE A 67 -3.61 0.43 6.39
C ILE A 67 -2.94 -0.79 6.99
N GLU A 68 -3.70 -1.57 7.76
CA GLU A 68 -3.25 -2.78 8.43
C GLU A 68 -4.25 -3.90 8.19
N ALA A 69 -3.73 -5.08 7.85
CA ALA A 69 -4.54 -6.29 7.75
C ALA A 69 -4.79 -6.85 9.15
N LYS A 70 -6.03 -7.23 9.45
CA LYS A 70 -6.36 -7.97 10.66
C LYS A 70 -6.09 -9.46 10.46
N GLY A 71 -5.91 -10.19 11.55
CA GLY A 71 -5.78 -11.65 11.51
C GLY A 71 -6.94 -12.32 10.76
N SER A 72 -8.16 -11.81 10.95
CA SER A 72 -9.36 -12.27 10.23
C SER A 72 -9.29 -12.05 8.72
N ASP A 73 -8.62 -10.99 8.27
CA ASP A 73 -8.49 -10.67 6.85
C ASP A 73 -7.54 -11.66 6.18
N ILE A 74 -6.45 -12.01 6.87
CA ILE A 74 -5.50 -13.05 6.44
C ILE A 74 -6.18 -14.42 6.40
N GLU A 75 -6.91 -14.79 7.45
CA GLU A 75 -7.66 -16.05 7.49
C GLU A 75 -8.68 -16.15 6.35
N THR A 76 -9.43 -15.07 6.11
CA THR A 76 -10.42 -15.01 5.02
C THR A 76 -9.76 -15.14 3.65
N PHE A 77 -8.63 -14.45 3.44
CA PHE A 77 -7.87 -14.53 2.21
C PHE A 77 -7.28 -15.92 1.97
N VAL A 78 -6.68 -16.54 2.99
CA VAL A 78 -6.10 -17.88 2.87
C VAL A 78 -7.20 -18.92 2.64
N ALA A 79 -8.32 -18.83 3.36
CA ALA A 79 -9.45 -19.73 3.18
C ALA A 79 -10.06 -19.63 1.78
N SER A 80 -10.13 -18.43 1.18
CA SER A 80 -10.61 -18.27 -0.19
C SER A 80 -9.65 -18.89 -1.20
N LYS A 81 -8.33 -18.76 -1.01
CA LYS A 81 -7.33 -19.43 -1.85
C LYS A 81 -7.35 -20.95 -1.75
N ILE A 82 -7.52 -21.47 -0.54
CA ILE A 82 -7.75 -22.90 -0.34
C ILE A 82 -9.00 -23.37 -1.07
N GLY A 83 -10.10 -22.61 -1.00
CA GLY A 83 -11.34 -22.92 -1.71
C GLY A 83 -11.19 -22.93 -3.24
N GLU A 84 -10.40 -22.00 -3.79
CA GLU A 84 -10.06 -21.99 -5.23
C GLU A 84 -9.31 -23.26 -5.64
N ASP A 85 -8.38 -23.75 -4.81
CA ASP A 85 -7.63 -24.99 -5.09
C ASP A 85 -8.52 -26.24 -4.94
N SER A 86 -9.35 -26.32 -3.90
CA SER A 86 -10.30 -27.42 -3.71
C SER A 86 -11.33 -27.51 -4.83
N ALA A 87 -11.72 -26.37 -5.43
CA ALA A 87 -12.63 -26.35 -6.58
C ALA A 87 -11.98 -26.90 -7.87
N ARG A 88 -10.65 -26.90 -7.95
CA ARG A 88 -9.90 -27.43 -9.10
C ARG A 88 -9.70 -28.95 -8.98
N ASP A 89 -9.43 -29.43 -7.78
CA ASP A 89 -9.28 -30.85 -7.47
C ASP A 89 -9.60 -31.11 -6.00
N GLU A 90 -10.64 -31.90 -5.76
CA GLU A 90 -11.17 -32.21 -4.42
C GLU A 90 -10.18 -33.01 -3.56
N TYR A 91 -9.19 -33.69 -4.16
CA TYR A 91 -8.20 -34.49 -3.44
C TYR A 91 -6.97 -33.69 -2.99
N LEU A 92 -6.84 -32.42 -3.40
CA LEU A 92 -5.71 -31.57 -3.00
C LEU A 92 -5.81 -31.07 -1.55
N MET A 93 -7.00 -31.11 -0.96
CA MET A 93 -7.26 -30.46 0.31
C MET A 93 -8.12 -31.33 1.23
N ASP A 94 -7.60 -31.59 2.42
CA ASP A 94 -8.39 -32.12 3.54
C ASP A 94 -8.49 -31.08 4.66
N GLU A 95 -9.43 -31.28 5.59
CA GLU A 95 -9.66 -30.31 6.68
C GLU A 95 -8.45 -30.18 7.63
N LYS A 96 -7.60 -31.21 7.74
CA LYS A 96 -6.39 -31.14 8.56
C LYS A 96 -5.34 -30.25 7.88
N LEU A 97 -5.07 -30.46 6.60
CA LEU A 97 -4.15 -29.66 5.81
C LEU A 97 -4.60 -28.19 5.76
N LYS A 98 -5.89 -27.95 5.55
CA LYS A 98 -6.49 -26.61 5.59
C LYS A 98 -6.26 -25.91 6.93
N ALA A 99 -6.52 -26.60 8.05
CA ALA A 99 -6.27 -26.05 9.39
C ALA A 99 -4.78 -25.75 9.60
N GLU A 100 -3.88 -26.64 9.17
CA GLU A 100 -2.43 -26.43 9.26
C GLU A 100 -1.94 -25.23 8.42
N ILE A 101 -2.48 -25.05 7.21
CA ILE A 101 -2.14 -23.91 6.33
C ILE A 101 -2.60 -22.59 6.97
N LEU A 102 -3.85 -22.54 7.44
CA LEU A 102 -4.40 -21.36 8.12
C LEU A 102 -3.58 -20.98 9.35
N GLU A 103 -3.21 -21.95 10.18
CA GLU A 103 -2.37 -21.71 11.37
C GLU A 103 -0.97 -21.21 10.98
N LYS A 104 -0.31 -21.87 10.03
CA LYS A 104 1.07 -21.53 9.63
C LYS A 104 1.15 -20.15 8.97
N ILE A 105 0.27 -19.87 8.00
CA ILE A 105 0.24 -18.59 7.31
C ILE A 105 -0.21 -17.49 8.27
N GLY A 106 -1.26 -17.74 9.05
CA GLY A 106 -1.75 -16.79 10.05
C GLY A 106 -0.65 -16.35 11.01
N ARG A 107 0.16 -17.29 11.54
CA ARG A 107 1.33 -16.96 12.38
C ARG A 107 2.43 -16.21 11.63
N ALA A 108 2.78 -16.65 10.42
CA ALA A 108 3.84 -16.03 9.63
C ALA A 108 3.53 -14.57 9.26
N SER A 109 2.25 -14.24 9.09
CA SER A 109 1.79 -12.92 8.69
C SER A 109 1.66 -11.89 9.82
N GLN A 110 1.82 -12.26 11.10
CA GLN A 110 1.59 -11.35 12.24
C GLN A 110 2.55 -10.15 12.34
N ASN A 111 3.58 -10.04 11.50
CA ASN A 111 4.58 -8.96 11.56
C ASN A 111 5.06 -8.46 10.16
N MET A 112 4.28 -8.66 9.10
CA MET A 112 4.62 -8.22 7.73
C MET A 112 4.09 -6.81 7.42
#